data_AF-A0A1Z5SH75-F1
#
_entry.id   AF-A0A1Z5SH75-F1
#
_cell.length_a   1.000
_cell.length_b   1.000
_cell.length_c   1.000
_cell.angle_alpha   90.00
_cell.angle_beta   90.00
_cell.angle_gamma   90.00
#
_symmetry.space_group_name_H-M   'P 1'
#
loop_
_entity.id
_entity.type
_entity.pdbx_description
1 polymer ?
#
loop_
_entity_poly.entity_id
_entity_poly.type
_entity_poly.pdbx_seq_one_letter_code
_entity_poly.pdbx_strand_id
1 'polypeptide(L)'
;MLIRKITGFGFVFLAGILLMFTILSYSDWKYEDELVQHLAEEIYNRCPDKSLPCLTDTAIYYTHLIQDPMMDLFSGKKFSSPKMMLTHSSFSNFYFGKGACGAYASFFARLMARLGYRSKFVIMNGKDREGMHISIVLDVDNKLLLVDPFYGIVYRNPQHEMVEIDTVAKYWGSFYAAQTPIKYTKLYDYQHGWKYTNWGKLGFLSKTVYKITELFIGTERTEKLSIRYYMIRMNHATVLLAAGGFVLSLLMAAKLFLPEIRSLIEYLRNRKRNKHSSS
;
A
#
# COMPACT_ATOMS: atom_id res chain seq x y z
N MET A 1 -32.86 -18.31 24.62
CA MET A 1 -33.51 -17.34 23.71
C MET A 1 -32.90 -15.93 23.80
N LEU A 2 -32.73 -15.38 25.02
CA LEU A 2 -32.17 -14.03 25.23
C LEU A 2 -30.74 -13.86 24.66
N ILE A 3 -29.84 -14.81 24.94
CA ILE A 3 -28.45 -14.78 24.43
C ILE A 3 -28.42 -14.72 22.90
N ARG A 4 -29.22 -15.55 22.22
CA ARG A 4 -29.30 -15.55 20.74
C ARG A 4 -29.68 -14.18 20.18
N LYS A 5 -30.65 -13.51 20.81
CA LYS A 5 -31.09 -12.17 20.40
C LYS A 5 -30.00 -11.13 20.63
N ILE A 6 -29.35 -11.14 21.80
CA ILE A 6 -28.23 -10.26 22.11
C ILE A 6 -27.10 -10.45 21.09
N THR A 7 -26.73 -11.69 20.80
CA THR A 7 -25.72 -12.01 19.77
C THR A 7 -26.14 -11.55 18.38
N GLY A 8 -27.41 -11.76 17.99
CA GLY A 8 -27.94 -11.29 16.71
C GLY A 8 -27.87 -9.77 16.56
N PHE A 9 -28.27 -9.03 17.60
CA PHE A 9 -28.13 -7.57 17.63
C PHE A 9 -26.67 -7.12 17.60
N GLY A 10 -25.77 -7.85 18.26
CA GLY A 10 -24.33 -7.62 18.19
C GLY A 10 -23.80 -7.70 16.75
N PHE A 11 -24.24 -8.69 15.97
CA PHE A 11 -23.84 -8.81 14.55
C PHE A 11 -24.44 -7.69 13.68
N VAL A 12 -25.67 -7.24 13.93
CA VAL A 12 -26.26 -6.09 13.23
C VAL A 12 -25.48 -4.81 13.52
N PHE A 13 -25.12 -4.59 14.79
CA PHE A 13 -24.30 -3.44 15.18
C PHE A 13 -22.91 -3.48 14.53
N LEU A 14 -22.25 -4.64 14.55
CA LEU A 14 -20.96 -4.85 13.86
C LEU A 14 -21.08 -4.60 12.36
N ALA A 15 -22.16 -5.07 11.72
CA ALA A 15 -22.42 -4.81 10.31
C ALA A 15 -22.54 -3.29 10.03
N GLY A 16 -23.23 -2.54 10.87
CA GLY A 16 -23.30 -1.08 10.77
C GLY A 16 -21.93 -0.40 10.80
N ILE A 17 -21.07 -0.81 11.75
CA ILE A 17 -19.68 -0.30 11.85
C ILE A 17 -18.86 -0.65 10.60
N LEU A 18 -18.93 -1.90 10.15
CA LEU A 18 -18.18 -2.36 8.97
C LEU A 18 -18.64 -1.67 7.69
N LEU A 19 -19.94 -1.41 7.54
CA LEU A 19 -20.47 -0.65 6.41
C LEU A 19 -19.96 0.79 6.41
N MET A 20 -20.05 1.49 7.54
CA MET A 20 -19.52 2.85 7.68
C MET A 20 -18.02 2.89 7.35
N PHE A 21 -17.26 1.94 7.90
CA PHE A 21 -15.82 1.83 7.66
C PHE A 21 -15.48 1.54 6.20
N THR A 22 -16.28 0.70 5.53
CA THR A 22 -16.14 0.41 4.09
C THR A 22 -16.35 1.67 3.26
N ILE A 23 -17.41 2.44 3.54
CA ILE A 23 -17.73 3.67 2.81
C ILE A 23 -16.61 4.70 2.98
N LEU A 24 -16.16 4.94 4.21
CA LEU A 24 -15.08 5.89 4.49
C LEU A 24 -13.77 5.49 3.80
N SER A 25 -13.39 4.21 3.92
CA SER A 25 -12.16 3.70 3.30
C SER A 25 -12.23 3.71 1.77
N TYR A 26 -13.41 3.46 1.19
CA TYR A 26 -13.64 3.53 -0.25
C TYR A 26 -13.54 4.96 -0.77
N SER A 27 -14.12 5.92 -0.04
CA SER A 27 -14.02 7.35 -0.37
C SER A 27 -12.57 7.83 -0.34
N ASP A 28 -11.82 7.53 0.73
CA ASP A 28 -10.40 7.89 0.84
C ASP A 28 -9.58 7.20 -0.28
N TRP A 29 -9.85 5.92 -0.56
CA TRP A 29 -9.18 5.21 -1.66
C TRP A 29 -9.41 5.91 -3.00
N LYS A 30 -10.68 6.15 -3.39
CA LYS A 30 -11.01 6.75 -4.69
C LYS A 30 -10.44 8.15 -4.85
N TYR A 31 -10.53 8.96 -3.81
CA TYR A 31 -9.93 10.29 -3.80
C TYR A 31 -8.41 10.23 -4.05
N GLU A 32 -7.68 9.39 -3.31
CA GLU A 32 -6.24 9.22 -3.54
C GLU A 32 -5.93 8.64 -4.93
N ASP A 33 -6.80 7.78 -5.44
CA ASP A 33 -6.64 7.12 -6.73
C ASP A 33 -6.72 8.13 -7.89
N GLU A 34 -7.71 9.02 -7.82
CA GLU A 34 -7.93 10.14 -8.76
C GLU A 34 -6.78 11.15 -8.70
N LEU A 35 -6.31 11.51 -7.50
CA LEU A 35 -5.16 12.41 -7.36
C LEU A 35 -3.91 11.87 -8.06
N VAL A 36 -3.58 10.59 -7.82
CA VAL A 36 -2.42 9.95 -8.47
C VAL A 36 -2.64 9.81 -9.97
N GLN A 37 -3.87 9.53 -10.42
CA GLN A 37 -4.20 9.43 -11.83
C GLN A 37 -3.97 10.76 -12.57
N HIS A 38 -4.48 11.87 -12.03
CA HIS A 38 -4.28 13.18 -12.65
C HIS A 38 -2.82 13.64 -12.64
N LEU A 39 -2.07 13.32 -11.58
CA LEU A 39 -0.62 13.58 -11.57
C LEU A 39 0.12 12.73 -12.60
N ALA A 40 -0.28 11.47 -12.80
CA ALA A 40 0.31 10.62 -13.83
C ALA A 40 0.00 11.15 -15.24
N GLU A 41 -1.21 11.65 -15.48
CA GLU A 41 -1.59 12.32 -16.73
C GLU A 41 -0.74 13.57 -16.97
N GLU A 42 -0.56 14.40 -15.94
CA GLU A 42 0.29 15.60 -16.02
C GLU A 42 1.75 15.22 -16.33
N ILE A 43 2.31 14.21 -15.65
CA ILE A 43 3.65 13.68 -15.94
C ILE A 43 3.76 13.22 -17.40
N TYR A 44 2.77 12.46 -17.87
CA TYR A 44 2.73 11.94 -19.22
C TYR A 44 2.68 13.06 -20.27
N ASN A 45 1.88 14.09 -20.02
CA ASN A 45 1.76 15.25 -20.92
C ASN A 45 3.02 16.12 -20.94
N ARG A 46 3.78 16.16 -19.85
CA ARG A 46 5.06 16.88 -19.76
C ARG A 46 6.25 16.18 -20.39
N CYS A 47 6.07 14.93 -20.83
CA CYS A 47 7.10 14.14 -21.50
C CYS A 47 6.75 13.90 -22.97
N PRO A 48 7.20 14.76 -23.90
CA PRO A 48 6.84 14.67 -25.32
C PRO A 48 7.23 13.34 -25.96
N ASP A 49 8.41 12.82 -25.60
CA ASP A 49 8.95 11.56 -26.11
C ASP A 49 8.40 10.33 -25.38
N LYS A 50 7.67 10.54 -24.26
CA LYS A 50 7.16 9.50 -23.37
C LYS A 50 8.23 8.48 -22.98
N SER A 51 9.50 8.92 -22.97
CA SER A 51 10.61 8.04 -22.66
C SER A 51 10.62 7.72 -21.18
N LEU A 52 11.05 6.50 -20.84
CA LEU A 52 11.17 6.09 -19.44
C LEU A 52 12.04 7.05 -18.61
N PRO A 53 13.20 7.54 -19.10
CA PRO A 53 13.96 8.57 -18.43
C PRO A 53 13.15 9.83 -18.11
N CYS A 54 12.46 10.42 -19.09
CA CYS A 54 11.67 11.63 -18.88
C CYS A 54 10.55 11.38 -17.84
N LEU A 55 9.80 10.29 -18.02
CA LEU A 55 8.70 9.95 -17.12
C LEU A 55 9.20 9.73 -15.68
N THR A 56 10.36 9.08 -15.52
CA THR A 56 10.98 8.83 -14.21
C THR A 56 11.45 10.12 -13.56
N ASP A 57 12.19 10.96 -14.28
CA ASP A 57 12.72 12.23 -13.75
C ASP A 57 11.55 13.17 -13.36
N THR A 58 10.52 13.24 -14.20
CA THR A 58 9.33 14.05 -13.94
C THR A 58 8.51 13.50 -12.77
N ALA A 59 8.37 12.17 -12.65
CA ALA A 59 7.71 11.56 -11.50
C ALA A 59 8.46 11.80 -10.19
N ILE A 60 9.80 11.81 -10.20
CA ILE A 60 10.62 12.21 -9.05
C ILE A 60 10.36 13.68 -8.70
N TYR A 61 10.36 14.56 -9.70
CA TYR A 61 10.09 15.98 -9.48
C TYR A 61 8.74 16.18 -8.78
N TYR A 62 7.66 15.58 -9.26
CA TYR A 62 6.35 15.66 -8.60
C TYR A 62 6.32 14.99 -7.23
N THR A 63 7.09 13.91 -7.03
CA THR A 63 7.23 13.28 -5.71
C THR A 63 7.79 14.28 -4.70
N HIS A 64 8.87 14.98 -5.04
CA HIS A 64 9.48 15.99 -4.18
C HIS A 64 8.62 17.24 -4.03
N LEU A 65 8.04 17.75 -5.12
CA LEU A 65 7.19 18.94 -5.14
C LEU A 65 6.07 18.85 -4.09
N ILE A 66 5.55 17.65 -3.88
CA ILE A 66 4.43 17.43 -2.97
C ILE A 66 4.90 16.96 -1.59
N GLN A 67 5.93 16.11 -1.51
CA GLN A 67 6.38 15.54 -0.24
C GLN A 67 7.28 16.47 0.57
N ASP A 68 8.14 17.28 -0.07
CA ASP A 68 9.09 18.14 0.65
C ASP A 68 8.34 19.12 1.57
N PRO A 69 7.30 19.87 1.12
CA PRO A 69 6.56 20.78 2.01
C PRO A 69 5.87 20.05 3.18
N MET A 70 5.33 18.86 2.94
CA MET A 70 4.65 18.08 3.98
C MET A 70 5.63 17.55 5.02
N MET A 71 6.81 17.10 4.58
CA MET A 71 7.90 16.73 5.46
C MET A 71 8.35 17.91 6.31
N ASP A 72 8.57 19.07 5.72
CA ASP A 72 9.04 20.26 6.43
C ASP A 72 8.05 20.74 7.49
N LEU A 73 6.75 20.70 7.18
CA LEU A 73 5.70 21.16 8.08
C LEU A 73 5.33 20.16 9.18
N PHE A 74 5.37 18.85 8.89
CA PHE A 74 4.75 17.84 9.74
C PHE A 74 5.71 16.74 10.25
N SER A 75 6.96 16.70 9.79
CA SER A 75 7.96 15.76 10.31
C SER A 75 8.10 15.86 11.83
N GLY A 76 8.18 14.71 12.49
CA GLY A 76 8.28 14.61 13.95
C GLY A 76 6.99 14.91 14.72
N LYS A 77 5.92 15.41 14.08
CA LYS A 77 4.65 15.68 14.76
C LYS A 77 3.88 14.39 15.01
N LYS A 78 3.24 14.32 16.18
CA LYS A 78 2.34 13.21 16.55
C LYS A 78 0.91 13.65 16.29
N PHE A 79 0.19 12.81 15.56
CA PHE A 79 -1.22 12.98 15.29
C PHE A 79 -1.96 11.80 15.91
N SER A 80 -3.02 12.08 16.66
CA SER A 80 -3.79 11.11 17.44
C SER A 80 -5.28 11.08 17.06
N SER A 81 -5.62 11.62 15.88
CA SER A 81 -7.02 11.69 15.46
C SER A 81 -7.61 10.29 15.30
N PRO A 82 -8.90 10.09 15.63
CA PRO A 82 -9.58 8.82 15.37
C PRO A 82 -9.50 8.39 13.90
N LYS A 83 -9.49 9.35 12.96
CA LYS A 83 -9.25 9.07 11.55
C LYS A 83 -7.92 8.35 11.34
N MET A 84 -6.84 8.80 11.96
CA MET A 84 -5.53 8.13 11.81
C MET A 84 -5.43 6.78 12.50
N MET A 85 -6.20 6.57 13.58
CA MET A 85 -6.25 5.27 14.25
C MET A 85 -7.07 4.24 13.45
N LEU A 86 -8.16 4.68 12.82
CA LEU A 86 -9.12 3.81 12.15
C LEU A 86 -8.77 3.61 10.67
N THR A 87 -8.40 4.66 9.95
CA THR A 87 -8.08 4.62 8.52
C THR A 87 -6.60 4.88 8.30
N HIS A 88 -5.85 3.82 8.03
CA HIS A 88 -4.49 3.92 7.51
C HIS A 88 -4.55 4.15 6.01
N SER A 89 -4.68 5.40 5.61
CA SER A 89 -4.53 5.82 4.21
C SER A 89 -3.07 5.63 3.77
N SER A 90 -2.81 5.24 2.53
CA SER A 90 -1.44 5.18 2.01
C SER A 90 -0.80 6.57 1.88
N PHE A 91 -1.64 7.62 1.76
CA PHE A 91 -1.25 9.02 1.91
C PHE A 91 -1.08 9.46 3.37
N SER A 92 -1.38 8.65 4.38
CA SER A 92 -1.09 9.04 5.77
C SER A 92 0.42 9.33 5.98
N ASN A 93 1.30 8.57 5.33
CA ASN A 93 2.74 8.87 5.36
C ASN A 93 3.07 10.15 4.56
N PHE A 94 2.29 10.46 3.52
CA PHE A 94 2.37 11.68 2.72
C PHE A 94 1.94 12.92 3.54
N TYR A 95 0.85 12.85 4.31
CA TYR A 95 0.30 14.00 5.02
C TYR A 95 1.11 14.37 6.27
N PHE A 96 1.82 13.42 6.86
CA PHE A 96 2.36 13.56 8.22
C PHE A 96 3.88 13.37 8.32
N GLY A 97 4.56 13.24 7.18
CA GLY A 97 6.03 13.21 7.11
C GLY A 97 6.71 12.12 7.95
N LYS A 98 6.01 11.01 8.24
CA LYS A 98 6.57 9.90 9.02
C LYS A 98 7.15 8.82 8.10
N GLY A 99 8.40 8.42 8.40
CA GLY A 99 9.09 7.38 7.62
C GLY A 99 9.45 7.85 6.21
N ALA A 100 10.15 8.99 6.13
CA ALA A 100 10.39 9.78 4.92
C ALA A 100 10.73 8.94 3.68
N CYS A 101 11.79 8.13 3.72
CA CYS A 101 12.15 7.31 2.54
C CYS A 101 11.04 6.35 2.07
N GLY A 102 10.27 5.78 3.01
CA GLY A 102 9.14 4.93 2.69
C GLY A 102 7.96 5.69 2.07
N ALA A 103 7.72 6.93 2.48
CA ALA A 103 6.67 7.78 1.94
C ALA A 103 6.95 8.15 0.47
N TYR A 104 8.16 8.64 0.19
CA TYR A 104 8.60 9.01 -1.16
C TYR A 104 8.58 7.80 -2.09
N ALA A 105 9.17 6.68 -1.64
CA ALA A 105 9.19 5.45 -2.42
C ALA A 105 7.78 4.93 -2.73
N SER A 106 6.84 5.00 -1.77
CA SER A 106 5.46 4.54 -1.99
C SER A 106 4.70 5.45 -2.96
N PHE A 107 4.87 6.76 -2.83
CA PHE A 107 4.22 7.73 -3.71
C PHE A 107 4.74 7.60 -5.14
N PHE A 108 6.06 7.60 -5.32
CA PHE A 108 6.69 7.37 -6.61
C PHE A 108 6.24 6.05 -7.23
N ALA A 109 6.23 4.95 -6.46
CA ALA A 109 5.78 3.65 -6.96
C ALA A 109 4.31 3.66 -7.43
N ARG A 110 3.43 4.46 -6.80
CA ARG A 110 2.04 4.66 -7.26
C ARG A 110 1.97 5.41 -8.58
N LEU A 111 2.75 6.48 -8.72
CA LEU A 111 2.82 7.24 -9.99
C LEU A 111 3.31 6.34 -11.12
N MET A 112 4.42 5.62 -10.91
CA MET A 112 4.96 4.72 -11.92
C MET A 112 4.00 3.58 -12.27
N ALA A 113 3.24 3.06 -11.28
CA ALA A 113 2.19 2.08 -11.55
C ALA A 113 1.06 2.64 -12.40
N ARG A 114 0.70 3.93 -12.27
CA ARG A 114 -0.27 4.60 -13.14
C ARG A 114 0.26 4.84 -14.55
N LEU A 115 1.56 5.07 -14.67
CA LEU A 115 2.27 5.17 -15.95
C LEU A 115 2.52 3.80 -16.61
N GLY A 116 2.04 2.69 -16.03
CA GLY A 116 2.14 1.36 -16.60
C GLY A 116 3.40 0.57 -16.21
N TYR A 117 4.25 1.12 -15.34
CA TYR A 117 5.49 0.49 -14.91
C TYR A 117 5.32 -0.30 -13.61
N ARG A 118 5.96 -1.46 -13.55
CA ARG A 118 6.05 -2.24 -12.32
C ARG A 118 7.25 -1.77 -11.51
N SER A 119 7.10 -1.77 -10.20
CA SER A 119 8.13 -1.33 -9.27
C SER A 119 8.30 -2.32 -8.13
N LYS A 120 9.52 -2.41 -7.58
CA LYS A 120 9.80 -3.17 -6.36
C LYS A 120 10.49 -2.26 -5.36
N PHE A 121 10.12 -2.37 -4.09
CA PHE A 121 10.86 -1.68 -3.04
C PHE A 121 12.17 -2.38 -2.79
N VAL A 122 13.22 -1.60 -2.69
CA VAL A 122 14.54 -2.04 -2.31
C VAL A 122 14.81 -1.52 -0.91
N ILE A 123 15.14 -2.44 -0.01
CA ILE A 123 15.46 -2.17 1.38
C ILE A 123 16.96 -2.34 1.51
N MET A 124 17.67 -1.21 1.66
CA MET A 124 19.11 -1.19 1.78
C MET A 124 19.53 -1.52 3.21
N ASN A 125 20.55 -2.34 3.35
CA ASN A 125 21.21 -2.58 4.62
C ASN A 125 22.33 -1.57 4.82
N GLY A 126 22.50 -1.07 6.04
CA GLY A 126 23.76 -0.46 6.43
C GLY A 126 24.68 -1.48 7.10
N LYS A 127 25.92 -1.08 7.33
CA LYS A 127 26.99 -1.93 7.90
C LYS A 127 26.54 -2.72 9.13
N ASP A 128 25.82 -2.08 10.05
CA ASP A 128 25.44 -2.66 11.35
C ASP A 128 23.92 -2.78 11.54
N ARG A 129 23.12 -2.43 10.52
CA ARG A 129 21.66 -2.39 10.65
C ARG A 129 20.97 -2.69 9.33
N GLU A 130 20.06 -3.66 9.36
CA GLU A 130 19.19 -3.94 8.22
C GLU A 130 18.10 -2.88 8.03
N GLY A 131 17.77 -2.61 6.77
CA GLY A 131 16.65 -1.75 6.39
C GLY A 131 16.78 -0.31 6.86
N MET A 132 17.93 0.29 6.59
CA MET A 132 18.24 1.68 6.88
C MET A 132 17.62 2.65 5.88
N HIS A 133 17.55 2.26 4.60
CA HIS A 133 17.00 3.09 3.54
C HIS A 133 16.08 2.30 2.62
N ILE A 134 15.17 3.01 1.96
CA ILE A 134 14.21 2.44 1.02
C ILE A 134 14.32 3.21 -0.29
N SER A 135 14.64 2.48 -1.35
CA SER A 135 14.64 2.94 -2.74
C SER A 135 13.67 2.08 -3.57
N ILE A 136 13.60 2.33 -4.88
CA ILE A 136 12.72 1.64 -5.81
C ILE A 136 13.55 1.11 -6.98
N VAL A 137 13.24 -0.09 -7.47
CA VAL A 137 13.62 -0.49 -8.82
C VAL A 137 12.39 -0.51 -9.72
N LEU A 138 12.56 -0.06 -10.95
CA LEU A 138 11.58 -0.21 -12.02
C LEU A 138 11.91 -1.49 -12.79
N ASP A 139 10.88 -2.32 -13.01
CA ASP A 139 10.98 -3.58 -13.75
C ASP A 139 10.57 -3.32 -15.20
N VAL A 140 11.58 -3.21 -16.08
CA VAL A 140 11.42 -2.85 -17.51
C VAL A 140 12.28 -3.79 -18.34
N ASP A 141 11.65 -4.57 -19.22
CA ASP A 141 12.32 -5.53 -20.12
C ASP A 141 13.30 -6.47 -19.39
N ASN A 142 12.88 -6.98 -18.23
CA ASN A 142 13.66 -7.81 -17.30
C ASN A 142 14.88 -7.13 -16.66
N LYS A 143 15.02 -5.81 -16.80
CA LYS A 143 16.02 -5.01 -16.09
C LYS A 143 15.42 -4.37 -14.84
N LEU A 144 16.20 -4.32 -13.77
CA LEU A 144 15.78 -3.74 -12.48
C LEU A 144 16.47 -2.40 -12.24
N LEU A 145 15.94 -1.37 -12.89
CA LEU A 145 16.53 -0.03 -12.97
C LEU A 145 16.35 0.72 -11.64
N LEU A 146 17.44 1.14 -11.02
CA LEU A 146 17.44 1.73 -9.68
C LEU A 146 17.09 3.22 -9.69
N VAL A 147 16.16 3.58 -8.82
CA VAL A 147 15.73 4.95 -8.55
C VAL A 147 15.68 5.15 -7.03
N ASP A 148 16.15 6.30 -6.56
CA ASP A 148 16.01 6.71 -5.17
C ASP A 148 15.09 7.92 -5.06
N PRO A 149 13.77 7.69 -4.88
CA PRO A 149 12.80 8.79 -4.84
C PRO A 149 12.97 9.70 -3.63
N PHE A 150 13.65 9.27 -2.57
CA PHE A 150 13.82 10.09 -1.36
C PHE A 150 14.90 11.15 -1.51
N TYR A 151 15.97 10.82 -2.23
CA TYR A 151 17.03 11.77 -2.55
C TYR A 151 16.86 12.40 -3.94
N GLY A 152 15.83 12.02 -4.67
CA GLY A 152 15.54 12.49 -6.01
C GLY A 152 16.58 12.05 -7.05
N ILE A 153 17.10 10.82 -6.92
CA ILE A 153 18.19 10.31 -7.76
C ILE A 153 17.67 9.28 -8.75
N VAL A 154 18.03 9.46 -10.02
CA VAL A 154 18.02 8.40 -11.04
C VAL A 154 19.47 8.07 -11.36
N TYR A 155 19.91 6.84 -11.05
CA TYR A 155 21.29 6.44 -11.33
C TYR A 155 21.50 6.21 -12.82
N ARG A 156 22.52 6.85 -13.38
CA ARG A 156 22.81 6.82 -14.82
C ARG A 156 24.23 6.42 -15.12
N ASN A 157 24.44 5.68 -16.21
CA ASN A 157 25.77 5.36 -16.71
C ASN A 157 26.40 6.59 -17.43
N PRO A 158 27.66 6.53 -17.88
CA PRO A 158 28.27 7.62 -18.66
C PRO A 158 27.49 7.99 -19.95
N GLN A 159 26.75 7.05 -20.51
CA GLN A 159 25.87 7.24 -21.67
C GLN A 159 24.50 7.84 -21.30
N HIS A 160 24.29 8.23 -20.03
CA HIS A 160 23.07 8.85 -19.49
C HIS A 160 21.84 7.91 -19.44
N GLU A 161 22.05 6.61 -19.62
CA GLU A 161 21.00 5.60 -19.52
C GLU A 161 20.77 5.19 -18.06
N MET A 162 19.54 4.84 -17.71
CA MET A 162 19.20 4.31 -16.38
C MET A 162 19.88 2.96 -16.14
N VAL A 163 20.26 2.69 -14.89
CA VAL A 163 21.13 1.56 -14.56
C VAL A 163 20.48 0.59 -13.58
N GLU A 164 20.77 -0.71 -13.76
CA GLU A 164 20.32 -1.77 -12.87
C GLU A 164 20.97 -1.71 -11.48
N ILE A 165 20.20 -2.09 -10.46
CA ILE A 165 20.66 -2.09 -9.07
C ILE A 165 21.96 -2.88 -8.86
N ASP A 166 22.14 -4.02 -9.54
CA ASP A 166 23.34 -4.85 -9.42
C ASP A 166 24.59 -4.12 -9.91
N THR A 167 24.45 -3.32 -10.98
CA THR A 167 25.53 -2.50 -11.51
C THR A 167 25.84 -1.34 -10.57
N VAL A 168 24.80 -0.70 -10.01
CA VAL A 168 24.99 0.38 -9.02
C VAL A 168 25.68 -0.16 -7.76
N ALA A 169 25.26 -1.31 -7.24
CA ALA A 169 25.90 -1.96 -6.10
C ALA A 169 27.36 -2.32 -6.40
N LYS A 170 27.64 -2.94 -7.56
CA LYS A 170 29.00 -3.35 -7.93
C LYS A 170 29.97 -2.16 -8.00
N TYR A 171 29.55 -1.04 -8.57
CA TYR A 171 30.40 0.12 -8.83
C TYR A 171 30.08 1.34 -7.94
N TRP A 172 29.48 1.11 -6.77
CA TRP A 172 29.03 2.16 -5.87
C TRP A 172 30.15 3.14 -5.51
N GLY A 173 31.20 2.67 -4.82
CA GLY A 173 32.29 3.51 -4.36
C GLY A 173 33.16 4.10 -5.47
N SER A 174 33.20 3.47 -6.64
CA SER A 174 34.04 3.92 -7.76
C SER A 174 33.36 4.93 -8.68
N PHE A 175 32.03 4.96 -8.73
CA PHE A 175 31.30 5.77 -9.72
C PHE A 175 29.98 6.34 -9.18
N TYR A 176 29.06 5.47 -8.72
CA TYR A 176 27.68 5.91 -8.47
C TYR A 176 27.50 6.73 -7.19
N ALA A 177 28.35 6.54 -6.17
CA ALA A 177 28.30 7.34 -4.94
C ALA A 177 28.51 8.84 -5.23
N ALA A 178 29.26 9.19 -6.28
CA ALA A 178 29.49 10.58 -6.69
C ALA A 178 28.25 11.26 -7.29
N GLN A 179 27.22 10.49 -7.70
CA GLN A 179 25.94 11.04 -8.18
C GLN A 179 25.00 11.45 -7.04
N THR A 180 25.35 11.14 -5.79
CA THR A 180 24.51 11.44 -4.64
C THR A 180 24.61 12.91 -4.21
N PRO A 181 23.52 13.53 -3.74
CA PRO A 181 23.54 14.91 -3.28
C PRO A 181 24.33 15.05 -1.97
N ILE A 182 24.76 16.28 -1.65
CA ILE A 182 25.54 16.57 -0.42
C ILE A 182 24.83 16.07 0.86
N LYS A 183 23.50 16.09 0.89
CA LYS A 183 22.68 15.61 2.02
C LYS A 183 22.54 14.09 2.12
N TYR A 184 23.13 13.33 1.19
CA TYR A 184 23.07 11.88 1.20
C TYR A 184 23.89 11.30 2.35
N THR A 185 23.28 10.40 3.14
CA THR A 185 24.00 9.82 4.28
C THR A 185 24.98 8.75 3.80
N LYS A 186 26.23 8.86 4.24
CA LYS A 186 27.30 7.92 3.88
C LYS A 186 27.05 6.49 4.40
N LEU A 187 26.10 6.32 5.31
CA LEU A 187 25.68 5.00 5.80
C LEU A 187 24.83 4.23 4.78
N TYR A 188 24.31 4.91 3.75
CA TYR A 188 23.50 4.28 2.71
C TYR A 188 24.40 3.85 1.55
N ASP A 189 24.82 2.59 1.60
CA ASP A 189 25.73 2.01 0.63
C ASP A 189 25.13 0.73 0.04
N TYR A 190 24.95 0.70 -1.28
CA TYR A 190 24.40 -0.47 -1.97
C TYR A 190 25.35 -1.69 -1.93
N GLN A 191 26.63 -1.52 -1.61
CA GLN A 191 27.60 -2.62 -1.41
C GLN A 191 27.40 -3.36 -0.09
N HIS A 192 26.74 -2.77 0.90
CA HIS A 192 26.37 -3.46 2.14
C HIS A 192 25.17 -4.41 1.98
N GLY A 193 24.65 -4.52 0.76
CA GLY A 193 23.58 -5.43 0.40
C GLY A 193 22.20 -4.81 0.54
N TRP A 194 21.24 -5.45 -0.12
CA TRP A 194 19.86 -4.96 -0.22
C TRP A 194 18.91 -6.15 -0.40
N LYS A 195 17.62 -5.93 -0.14
CA LYS A 195 16.56 -6.95 -0.27
C LYS A 195 15.23 -6.34 -0.66
N TYR A 196 14.34 -7.14 -1.25
CA TYR A 196 13.02 -6.64 -1.69
C TYR A 196 11.94 -6.69 -0.60
N THR A 197 12.10 -7.58 0.38
CA THR A 197 11.22 -7.70 1.54
C THR A 197 12.04 -7.90 2.81
N ASN A 198 11.72 -7.13 3.85
CA ASN A 198 12.27 -7.38 5.18
C ASN A 198 11.38 -8.37 5.92
N TRP A 199 11.62 -9.66 5.68
CA TRP A 199 10.89 -10.77 6.28
C TRP A 199 11.05 -10.86 7.81
N GLY A 200 12.06 -10.19 8.39
CA GLY A 200 12.28 -10.13 9.84
C GLY A 200 11.43 -9.06 10.56
N LYS A 201 10.98 -8.02 9.85
CA LYS A 201 10.41 -6.82 10.49
C LYS A 201 8.97 -6.98 10.99
N LEU A 202 8.15 -7.85 10.40
CA LEU A 202 6.75 -8.06 10.81
C LEU A 202 6.60 -9.26 11.79
N GLY A 203 7.70 -9.71 12.40
CA GLY A 203 7.69 -10.75 13.43
C GLY A 203 7.26 -12.12 12.90
N PHE A 204 6.43 -12.82 13.67
CA PHE A 204 6.02 -14.21 13.37
C PHE A 204 5.25 -14.32 12.03
N LEU A 205 4.40 -13.34 11.72
CA LEU A 205 3.53 -13.41 10.54
C LEU A 205 4.34 -13.41 9.23
N SER A 206 5.33 -12.52 9.08
CA SER A 206 6.18 -12.52 7.88
C SER A 206 7.06 -13.76 7.78
N LYS A 207 7.54 -14.30 8.90
CA LYS A 207 8.31 -15.55 8.90
C LYS A 207 7.48 -16.74 8.44
N THR A 208 6.20 -16.80 8.83
CA THR A 208 5.28 -17.84 8.37
C THR A 208 4.97 -17.70 6.89
N VAL A 209 4.66 -16.48 6.42
CA VAL A 209 4.46 -16.23 4.98
C VAL A 209 5.70 -16.61 4.20
N TYR A 210 6.89 -16.22 4.66
CA TYR A 210 8.17 -16.59 4.04
C TYR A 210 8.32 -18.10 3.87
N LYS A 211 8.12 -18.88 4.94
CA LYS A 211 8.25 -20.35 4.89
C LYS A 211 7.25 -20.99 3.95
N ILE A 212 6.01 -20.49 3.93
CA ILE A 212 4.98 -20.96 3.01
C ILE A 212 5.41 -20.66 1.58
N THR A 213 5.81 -19.42 1.27
CA THR A 213 6.23 -19.05 -0.08
C THR A 213 7.48 -19.82 -0.50
N GLU A 214 8.46 -19.97 0.38
CA GLU A 214 9.68 -20.73 0.13
C GLU A 214 9.36 -22.18 -0.24
N LEU A 215 8.41 -22.82 0.47
CA LEU A 215 7.97 -24.18 0.17
C LEU A 215 7.36 -24.33 -1.23
N PHE A 216 6.60 -23.33 -1.70
CA PHE A 216 5.86 -23.42 -2.97
C PHE A 216 6.66 -22.94 -4.18
N ILE A 217 7.47 -21.89 -4.05
CA ILE A 217 8.14 -21.23 -5.18
C ILE A 217 9.67 -21.21 -5.07
N GLY A 218 10.23 -21.75 -3.99
CA GLY A 218 11.66 -21.79 -3.72
C GLY A 218 12.21 -20.50 -3.11
N THR A 219 13.37 -20.62 -2.47
CA THR A 219 14.05 -19.53 -1.74
C THR A 219 14.38 -18.35 -2.66
N GLU A 220 14.98 -18.61 -3.83
CA GLU A 220 15.42 -17.57 -4.76
C GLU A 220 14.25 -16.66 -5.23
N ARG A 221 13.10 -17.25 -5.57
CA ARG A 221 11.92 -16.46 -5.97
C ARG A 221 11.28 -15.75 -4.78
N THR A 222 11.33 -16.36 -3.59
CA THR A 222 10.78 -15.79 -2.36
C THR A 222 11.54 -14.54 -1.94
N GLU A 223 12.87 -14.55 -2.04
CA GLU A 223 13.71 -13.37 -1.75
C GLU A 223 13.48 -12.22 -2.74
N LYS A 224 13.10 -12.55 -3.98
CA LYS A 224 12.73 -11.58 -5.03
C LYS A 224 11.34 -10.96 -4.85
N LEU A 225 10.52 -11.45 -3.91
CA LEU A 225 9.21 -10.87 -3.64
C LEU A 225 9.36 -9.51 -2.94
N SER A 226 8.60 -8.52 -3.40
CA SER A 226 8.42 -7.24 -2.71
C SER A 226 7.00 -7.14 -2.16
N ILE A 227 6.77 -7.60 -0.92
CA ILE A 227 5.42 -7.57 -0.30
C ILE A 227 4.85 -6.15 -0.27
N ARG A 228 5.73 -5.17 -0.04
CA ARG A 228 5.32 -3.77 0.07
C ARG A 228 4.68 -3.24 -1.22
N TYR A 229 5.03 -3.78 -2.38
CA TYR A 229 4.34 -3.45 -3.63
C TYR A 229 2.83 -3.72 -3.55
N TYR A 230 2.45 -4.88 -3.00
CA TYR A 230 1.03 -5.22 -2.80
C TYR A 230 0.39 -4.38 -1.68
N MET A 231 1.18 -3.98 -0.67
CA MET A 231 0.71 -3.10 0.40
C MET A 231 0.47 -1.65 -0.04
N ILE A 232 1.04 -1.18 -1.16
CA ILE A 232 0.70 0.14 -1.71
C ILE A 232 -0.81 0.26 -1.96
N ARG A 233 -1.45 -0.84 -2.36
CA ARG A 233 -2.90 -0.91 -2.60
C ARG A 233 -3.68 -1.38 -1.38
N MET A 234 -3.11 -1.27 -0.17
CA MET A 234 -3.74 -1.77 1.06
C MET A 234 -5.09 -1.10 1.33
N ASN A 235 -5.32 0.15 0.91
CA ASN A 235 -6.64 0.78 0.99
C ASN A 235 -7.72 -0.03 0.26
N HIS A 236 -7.43 -0.54 -0.94
CA HIS A 236 -8.35 -1.40 -1.68
C HIS A 236 -8.58 -2.73 -0.96
N ALA A 237 -7.53 -3.36 -0.43
CA ALA A 237 -7.65 -4.59 0.34
C ALA A 237 -8.49 -4.38 1.62
N THR A 238 -8.30 -3.27 2.33
CA THR A 238 -9.07 -2.88 3.52
C THR A 238 -10.55 -2.73 3.18
N VAL A 239 -10.88 -2.07 2.07
CA VAL A 239 -12.27 -1.95 1.58
C VAL A 239 -12.88 -3.33 1.33
N LEU A 240 -12.16 -4.21 0.63
CA LEU A 240 -12.66 -5.56 0.34
C LEU A 240 -12.88 -6.40 1.61
N LEU A 241 -11.93 -6.34 2.56
CA LEU A 241 -12.03 -7.06 3.82
C LEU A 241 -13.18 -6.53 4.69
N ALA A 242 -13.36 -5.21 4.75
CA ALA A 242 -14.46 -4.58 5.50
C ALA A 242 -15.82 -4.91 4.87
N ALA A 243 -15.93 -4.85 3.54
CA ALA A 243 -17.14 -5.21 2.81
C ALA A 243 -17.47 -6.70 2.98
N GLY A 244 -16.47 -7.59 2.88
CA GLY A 244 -16.63 -9.01 3.13
C GLY A 244 -17.09 -9.31 4.56
N GLY A 245 -16.48 -8.66 5.54
CA GLY A 245 -16.88 -8.76 6.95
C GLY A 245 -18.30 -8.25 7.21
N PHE A 246 -18.71 -7.18 6.52
CA PHE A 246 -20.07 -6.65 6.57
C PHE A 246 -21.09 -7.68 6.09
N VAL A 247 -20.87 -8.26 4.90
CA VAL A 247 -21.74 -9.31 4.35
C VAL A 247 -21.81 -10.51 5.28
N LEU A 248 -20.65 -10.97 5.78
CA LEU A 248 -20.60 -12.10 6.71
C LEU A 248 -21.38 -11.82 8.01
N SER A 249 -21.24 -10.61 8.55
CA SER A 249 -21.97 -10.19 9.76
C SER A 249 -23.48 -10.18 9.53
N LEU A 250 -23.94 -9.70 8.38
CA LEU A 250 -25.37 -9.76 8.01
C LEU A 250 -25.87 -11.20 7.85
N LEU A 251 -25.10 -12.08 7.21
CA LEU A 251 -25.46 -13.50 7.07
C LEU A 251 -25.59 -14.18 8.44
N MET A 252 -24.68 -13.88 9.36
CA MET A 252 -24.73 -14.41 10.73
C MET A 252 -25.93 -13.85 11.51
N ALA A 253 -26.21 -12.55 11.42
CA ALA A 253 -27.40 -11.95 12.01
C ALA A 253 -28.69 -12.58 11.45
N ALA A 254 -28.79 -12.70 10.12
CA ALA A 254 -29.94 -13.30 9.45
C ALA A 254 -30.16 -14.75 9.88
N LYS A 255 -29.10 -15.56 9.97
CA LYS A 255 -29.17 -16.93 10.48
C LYS A 255 -29.71 -17.00 11.91
N LEU A 256 -29.32 -16.06 12.77
CA LEU A 256 -29.76 -16.03 14.17
C LEU A 256 -31.21 -15.56 14.34
N PHE A 257 -31.68 -14.64 13.48
CA PHE A 257 -33.07 -14.13 13.48
C PHE A 257 -34.02 -14.94 12.58
N LEU A 258 -33.52 -15.91 11.81
CA LEU A 258 -34.32 -16.73 10.90
C LEU A 258 -35.54 -17.40 11.57
N PRO A 259 -35.44 -17.95 12.81
CA PRO A 259 -36.59 -18.56 13.47
C PRO A 259 -37.69 -17.55 13.81
N GLU A 260 -37.33 -16.34 14.26
CA GLU A 260 -38.26 -15.25 14.54
C GLU A 260 -38.93 -14.75 13.27
N ILE A 261 -38.16 -14.59 12.19
CA ILE A 261 -38.69 -14.21 10.88
C ILE A 261 -39.69 -15.26 10.39
N ARG A 262 -39.37 -16.56 10.49
CA ARG A 262 -40.30 -17.64 10.12
C ARG A 262 -41.58 -17.61 10.96
N SER A 263 -41.46 -17.43 12.28
CA SER A 263 -42.62 -17.31 13.17
C SER A 263 -43.51 -16.13 12.82
N LEU A 264 -42.92 -14.97 12.50
CA LEU A 264 -43.66 -13.79 12.07
C LEU A 264 -44.38 -14.01 10.73
N ILE A 265 -43.72 -14.66 9.77
CA ILE A 265 -44.31 -15.00 8.46
C ILE A 265 -45.50 -15.95 8.65
N GLU A 266 -45.38 -16.98 9.48
CA GLU A 266 -46.48 -17.91 9.78
C GLU A 266 -47.65 -17.18 10.46
N TYR A 267 -47.37 -16.32 11.43
CA TYR A 267 -48.38 -15.49 12.09
C TYR A 267 -49.14 -14.60 11.08
N LEU A 268 -48.41 -13.89 10.21
CA LEU A 268 -49.00 -13.03 9.18
C LEU A 268 -49.84 -13.83 8.16
N ARG A 269 -49.35 -15.03 7.77
CA ARG A 269 -50.07 -15.93 6.86
C ARG A 269 -51.39 -16.41 7.46
N ASN A 270 -51.39 -16.79 8.73
CA ASN A 270 -52.59 -17.24 9.45
C ASN A 270 -53.60 -16.09 9.63
N ARG A 271 -53.14 -14.88 9.96
CA ARG A 271 -54.00 -13.70 10.06
C ARG A 271 -54.69 -13.37 8.73
N LYS A 272 -54.00 -13.49 7.60
CA LYS A 272 -54.59 -13.26 6.28
C LYS A 272 -55.68 -14.29 5.93
N ARG A 273 -55.47 -15.58 6.26
CA ARG A 273 -56.48 -16.64 6.07
C ARG A 273 -57.75 -16.37 6.86
N ASN A 274 -57.61 -16.02 8.14
CA ASN A 274 -58.77 -15.78 9.01
C ASN A 274 -59.61 -14.57 8.58
N LYS A 275 -59.00 -13.59 7.89
CA LYS A 275 -59.70 -12.42 7.34
C LYS A 275 -60.52 -12.75 6.07
N HIS A 276 -60.23 -13.84 5.37
CA HIS A 276 -61.01 -14.30 4.20
C HIS A 276 -62.07 -15.35 4.55
N SER A 277 -61.97 -16.01 5.71
CA SER A 277 -63.00 -16.94 6.18
C SER A 277 -64.15 -16.25 6.93
N SER A 278 -64.08 -14.93 7.10
CA SER A 278 -65.06 -14.11 7.83
C SER A 278 -65.77 -13.07 6.94
N SER A 279 -65.59 -13.19 5.62
CA SER A 279 -66.29 -12.46 4.56
C SER A 279 -67.06 -13.45 3.70
#